data_AF-A0A3R6AUB4-F1
#
_entry.id   AF-A0A3R6AUB4-F1
#
_cell.length_a   1.000
_cell.length_b   1.000
_cell.length_c   1.000
_cell.angle_alpha   90.00
_cell.angle_beta   90.00
_cell.angle_gamma   90.00
#
_symmetry.space_group_name_H-M   'P 1'
#
loop_
_entity.id
_entity.type
_entity.pdbx_description
1 polymer ?
#
loop_
_entity_poly.entity_id
_entity_poly.type
_entity_poly.pdbx_seq_one_letter_code
_entity_poly.pdbx_strand_id
1 'polypeptide(L)' 'MYEKQCKRCGCSMDPGEGRNGVCDDCITGETERQKREKQIERMVRATDWTQMEMEEFISVKN' A
#
# COMPACT_ATOMS: atom_id res chain seq x y z
N MET A 1 -27.83 -3.92 -20.06
CA MET A 1 -26.38 -3.65 -19.89
C MET A 1 -25.93 -4.53 -18.74
N TYR A 2 -25.07 -5.52 -18.97
CA TYR A 2 -24.58 -6.38 -17.88
C TYR A 2 -23.45 -5.65 -17.17
N GLU A 3 -23.68 -5.27 -15.91
CA GLU A 3 -22.63 -4.74 -15.05
C GLU A 3 -21.54 -5.80 -14.86
N LYS A 4 -20.28 -5.40 -15.03
CA LYS A 4 -19.15 -6.31 -14.82
C LYS A 4 -18.79 -6.32 -13.34
N GLN A 5 -18.49 -7.48 -12.78
CA GLN A 5 -18.04 -7.56 -11.39
C GLN A 5 -16.51 -7.70 -11.31
N CYS A 6 -15.92 -7.04 -10.31
CA CYS A 6 -14.50 -7.17 -10.02
C CYS A 6 -14.17 -8.60 -9.59
N LYS A 7 -13.17 -9.23 -10.22
CA LYS A 7 -12.72 -10.59 -9.90
C LYS A 7 -12.12 -10.75 -8.49
N ARG A 8 -11.76 -9.66 -7.82
CA ARG A 8 -11.14 -9.67 -6.48
C ARG A 8 -12.12 -9.39 -5.36
N CYS A 9 -12.86 -8.28 -5.44
CA CYS A 9 -13.76 -7.85 -4.37
C CYS A 9 -15.25 -8.02 -4.69
N GLY A 10 -15.60 -8.38 -5.93
CA GLY A 10 -17.00 -8.57 -6.34
C GLY A 10 -17.82 -7.29 -6.49
N CYS A 11 -17.21 -6.11 -6.37
CA CYS A 11 -17.93 -4.85 -6.59
C CYS A 11 -18.45 -4.77 -8.04
N SER A 12 -19.58 -4.10 -8.23
CA SER A 12 -20.04 -3.73 -9.56
C SER A 12 -19.07 -2.72 -10.18
N MET A 13 -18.87 -2.82 -11.48
CA MET A 13 -18.00 -1.96 -12.28
C MET A 13 -18.74 -1.55 -13.55
N ASP A 14 -18.59 -0.28 -13.91
CA ASP A 14 -19.16 0.27 -15.13
C ASP A 14 -18.47 -0.33 -16.37
N PRO A 15 -19.17 -0.45 -17.52
CA PRO A 15 -18.56 -0.89 -18.76
C PRO A 15 -17.42 0.04 -19.20
N GLY A 16 -16.18 -0.48 -19.12
CA GLY A 16 -14.96 0.27 -19.43
C GLY A 16 -14.12 0.60 -18.18
N GLU A 17 -14.66 0.37 -16.98
CA GLU A 17 -13.95 0.53 -15.72
C GLU A 17 -13.06 -0.69 -15.41
N GLY A 18 -11.96 -0.42 -14.71
CA GLY A 18 -11.03 -1.43 -14.24
C GLY A 18 -10.12 -1.98 -15.34
N ARG A 19 -9.12 -2.77 -14.92
CA ARG A 19 -8.16 -3.40 -15.83
C ARG A 19 -8.18 -4.91 -15.63
N ASN A 20 -8.29 -5.65 -16.73
CA ASN A 20 -8.32 -7.13 -16.72
C ASN A 20 -9.42 -7.75 -15.82
N GLY A 21 -10.50 -7.00 -15.58
CA GLY A 21 -11.61 -7.40 -14.70
C GLY A 21 -11.35 -7.17 -13.22
N VAL A 22 -10.43 -6.26 -12.87
CA VAL A 22 -10.16 -5.83 -11.49
C VAL A 22 -10.42 -4.32 -11.40
N CYS A 23 -11.18 -3.88 -10.39
CA CYS A 23 -11.48 -2.47 -10.18
C CYS A 23 -10.24 -1.65 -9.80
N ASP A 24 -10.33 -0.34 -10.01
CA ASP A 24 -9.21 0.57 -9.77
C ASP A 24 -8.82 0.65 -8.29
N ASP A 25 -9.78 0.50 -7.36
CA ASP A 25 -9.50 0.42 -5.93
C ASP A 25 -8.62 -0.77 -5.57
N CYS A 26 -8.92 -1.94 -6.12
CA CYS A 26 -8.13 -3.14 -5.90
C CYS A 26 -6.72 -3.03 -6.51
N ILE A 27 -6.58 -2.35 -7.64
CA ILE A 27 -5.29 -2.08 -8.29
C ILE A 27 -4.47 -1.09 -7.45
N THR A 28 -5.10 -0.01 -7.02
CA THR A 28 -4.48 1.04 -6.21
C THR A 28 -4.05 0.50 -4.85
N GLY A 29 -4.94 -0.22 -4.16
CA GLY A 29 -4.64 -0.85 -2.87
C GLY A 29 -3.46 -1.83 -2.95
N GLU A 30 -3.39 -2.63 -4.00
CA GLU A 30 -2.25 -3.53 -4.24
C GLU A 30 -0.95 -2.75 -4.51
N THR A 31 -1.02 -1.66 -5.28
CA THR A 31 0.13 -0.80 -5.55
C THR A 31 0.67 -0.16 -4.27
N GLU A 32 -0.22 0.36 -3.42
CA GLU A 32 0.17 0.96 -2.14
C GLU A 32 0.70 -0.08 -1.14
N ARG A 33 0.13 -1.30 -1.14
CA ARG A 33 0.70 -2.43 -0.37
C ARG A 33 2.13 -2.72 -0.81
N GLN A 34 2.37 -2.87 -2.11
CA GLN A 34 3.72 -3.13 -2.65
C GLN A 34 4.71 -2.00 -2.34
N LYS A 35 4.28 -0.74 -2.38
CA LYS A 35 5.13 0.40 -1.98
C LYS A 35 5.54 0.31 -0.51
N ARG A 36 4.59 0.03 0.39
CA ARG A 36 4.88 -0.13 1.83
C ARG A 36 5.84 -1.29 2.09
N GLU A 37 5.62 -2.43 1.44
CA GLU A 37 6.51 -3.59 1.56
C GLU A 37 7.93 -3.27 1.10
N LYS A 38 8.09 -2.60 -0.05
CA LYS A 38 9.39 -2.14 -0.53
C LYS A 38 10.06 -1.15 0.42
N GLN A 39 9.29 -0.26 1.04
CA GLN A 39 9.85 0.71 2.00
C GLN A 39 10.36 0.02 3.26
N ILE A 40 9.62 -0.95 3.79
CA ILE A 40 10.06 -1.78 4.93
C ILE A 40 11.30 -2.58 4.55
N GLU A 41 11.30 -3.24 3.40
CA GLU A 41 12.46 -4.00 2.91
C GLU A 41 13.72 -3.12 2.81
N ARG A 42 13.58 -1.87 2.35
CA ARG A 42 14.68 -0.88 2.33
C ARG A 42 15.17 -0.55 3.73
N MET A 43 14.27 -0.27 4.68
CA MET A 43 14.67 0.04 6.06
C MET A 43 15.39 -1.14 6.73
N VAL A 44 14.88 -2.36 6.55
CA VAL A 44 15.50 -3.58 7.12
C VAL A 44 16.90 -3.83 6.57
N ARG A 45 17.13 -3.49 5.29
CA ARG A 45 18.42 -3.67 4.63
C ARG A 45 19.33 -2.44 4.70
N ALA A 46 18.87 -1.34 5.30
CA ALA A 46 19.66 -0.12 5.39
C ALA A 46 20.92 -0.38 6.22
N THR A 47 22.08 -0.08 5.64
CA THR A 47 23.38 -0.17 6.33
C THR A 47 23.84 1.20 6.82
N ASP A 48 23.23 2.26 6.31
CA ASP A 48 23.38 3.65 6.68
C ASP A 48 22.30 4.05 7.71
N TRP A 49 22.58 3.76 8.98
CA TRP A 49 21.70 4.13 10.08
C TRP A 49 22.49 4.75 11.22
N THR A 50 21.82 5.64 11.96
CA THR A 50 22.32 6.19 13.22
C THR A 50 21.44 5.66 14.34
N GLN A 51 22.06 5.18 15.42
CA GLN A 51 21.31 4.78 16.60
C GLN A 51 20.66 6.01 17.23
N MET A 52 19.37 5.92 17.54
CA MET A 52 18.69 6.96 18.30
C MET A 52 19.21 6.96 19.74
N GLU A 53 19.50 8.14 20.27
CA GLU A 53 19.91 8.30 21.67
C GLU A 53 18.70 8.20 22.61
N MET A 54 18.90 7.75 23.84
CA MET A 54 17.81 7.47 24.78
C MET A 54 17.06 8.75 25.18
N GLU A 55 17.77 9.87 25.28
CA GLU A 55 17.24 11.20 25.58
C GLU A 55 16.31 11.71 24.47
N GLU A 56 16.61 11.40 23.21
CA GLU A 56 15.77 11.73 22.04
C GLU A 56 14.44 10.97 22.08
N PHE A 57 14.44 9.73 22.56
CA PHE A 57 13.22 8.92 22.70
C PHE A 57 12.29 9.46 23.80
N ILE A 58 12.85 9.91 24.93
CA ILE A 58 12.09 10.33 26.11
C ILE A 58 11.54 11.76 25.96
N SER A 59 12.24 12.62 25.19
CA SER A 59 11.91 14.04 25.03
C SER A 59 10.66 14.35 24.20
N VAL A 60 10.08 13.38 23.49
CA VAL A 60 8.85 13.56 22.68
C VAL A 60 7.58 13.77 23.53
N LYS A 61 7.67 13.65 24.86
CA LYS A 61 6.53 13.70 25.79
C LYS A 61 6.31 15.02 26.56
N ASN A 62 7.00 16.12 26.22
CA ASN A 62 6.76 17.43 26.84
C ASN A 62 6.18 18.45 25.85
#